data_AF-A0A453J2I3-F1
#
_entry.id   AF-A0A453J2I3-F1
#
_cell.length_a   1.000
_cell.length_b   1.000
_cell.length_c   1.000
_cell.angle_alpha   90.00
_cell.angle_beta   90.00
_cell.angle_gamma   90.00
#
_symmetry.space_group_name_H-M   'P 1'
#
loop_
_entity.id
_entity.type
_entity.pdbx_description
1 polymer ?
#
loop_
_entity_poly.entity_id
_entity_poly.type
_entity_poly.pdbx_seq_one_letter_code
_entity_poly.pdbx_strand_id
1 'polypeptide(L)'
;RMYDFDRNGTMSFQEFLALNKFLQKVQGVFSTLERGRGFLSLEDVYEALIKLGFSLDSPAFYTVCESFDKSKKGMVRLDEFISICIFVQSARNLYSSFDTTKQGKVTLDFNQFVYCSEFQPPCIYTTAYISCSSESRQPYYSSKTDERFYHPCSLTCIFPHISTAANCRI
;
A
#
# COMPACT_ATOMS: atom_id res chain seq x y z
N ARG A 1 7.40 -4.23 -6.22
CA ARG A 1 7.95 -4.48 -4.86
C ARG A 1 8.67 -3.22 -4.39
N MET A 2 8.64 -2.89 -3.10
CA MET A 2 9.14 -1.59 -2.59
C MET A 2 10.67 -1.47 -2.58
N TYR A 3 11.40 -2.52 -2.18
CA TYR A 3 12.87 -2.52 -2.04
C TYR A 3 13.47 -3.77 -2.68
N ASP A 4 13.12 -4.02 -3.95
CA ASP A 4 13.68 -5.08 -4.80
C ASP A 4 14.23 -4.35 -6.04
N PHE A 5 15.46 -3.85 -5.90
CA PHE A 5 16.12 -2.98 -6.86
C PHE A 5 16.67 -3.77 -8.04
N ASP A 6 17.15 -4.99 -7.77
CA ASP A 6 17.71 -5.87 -8.81
C ASP A 6 16.65 -6.74 -9.50
N ARG A 7 15.40 -6.72 -9.02
CA ARG A 7 14.24 -7.43 -9.57
C ARG A 7 14.47 -8.94 -9.65
N ASN A 8 15.36 -9.48 -8.83
CA ASN A 8 15.67 -10.91 -8.83
C ASN A 8 14.61 -11.74 -8.08
N GLY A 9 13.62 -11.07 -7.46
CA GLY A 9 12.52 -11.70 -6.75
C GLY A 9 12.84 -12.13 -5.31
N THR A 10 14.09 -11.94 -4.88
CA THR A 10 14.60 -12.17 -3.53
C THR A 10 15.00 -10.83 -2.89
N MET A 11 15.23 -10.82 -1.58
CA MET A 11 15.67 -9.62 -0.87
C MET A 11 17.12 -9.81 -0.43
N SER A 12 18.02 -9.04 -1.03
CA SER A 12 19.42 -8.97 -0.59
C SER A 12 19.53 -8.31 0.80
N PHE A 13 20.66 -8.52 1.47
CA PHE A 13 20.93 -7.88 2.76
C PHE A 13 20.91 -6.34 2.67
N GLN A 14 21.41 -5.77 1.57
CA GLN A 14 21.43 -4.32 1.37
C GLN A 14 20.00 -3.76 1.21
N GLU A 15 19.16 -4.44 0.44
CA GLU A 15 17.74 -4.10 0.28
C GLU A 15 16.97 -4.21 1.60
N PHE A 16 17.23 -5.27 2.37
CA PHE A 16 16.66 -5.42 3.70
C PHE A 16 17.07 -4.27 4.63
N LEU A 17 18.36 -3.87 4.65
CA LEU A 17 18.82 -2.74 5.44
C LEU A 17 18.13 -1.44 5.04
N ALA A 18 17.96 -1.19 3.73
CA ALA A 18 17.27 -0.01 3.23
C ALA A 18 15.78 -0.01 3.66
N LEU A 19 15.11 -1.15 3.51
CA LEU A 19 13.74 -1.35 3.98
C LEU A 19 13.62 -1.11 5.49
N ASN A 20 14.49 -1.73 6.29
CA ASN A 20 14.46 -1.62 7.74
C ASN A 20 14.65 -0.17 8.21
N LYS A 21 15.60 0.57 7.61
CA LYS A 21 15.79 2.01 7.88
C LYS A 21 14.53 2.82 7.56
N PHE A 22 13.87 2.52 6.44
CA PHE A 22 12.62 3.16 6.08
C PHE A 22 11.51 2.87 7.10
N LEU A 23 11.32 1.60 7.48
CA LEU A 23 10.31 1.20 8.46
C LEU A 23 10.56 1.83 9.84
N GLN A 24 11.81 1.93 10.27
CA GLN A 24 12.17 2.63 11.51
C GLN A 24 11.81 4.12 11.43
N LYS A 25 12.06 4.78 10.30
CA LYS A 25 11.65 6.17 10.09
C LYS A 25 10.12 6.33 10.15
N VAL A 26 9.38 5.43 9.50
CA VAL A 26 7.90 5.40 9.52
C VAL A 26 7.38 5.27 10.95
N GLN A 27 7.90 4.31 11.72
CA GLN A 27 7.52 4.11 13.12
C GLN A 27 7.84 5.33 13.99
N GLY A 28 9.03 5.92 13.83
CA GLY A 28 9.43 7.10 14.60
C GLY A 28 8.53 8.32 14.35
N VAL A 29 8.15 8.56 13.08
CA VAL A 29 7.22 9.65 12.73
C VAL A 29 5.83 9.37 13.31
N PHE A 30 5.33 8.14 13.21
CA PHE A 30 4.04 7.76 13.79
C PHE A 30 4.01 7.99 15.30
N SER A 31 5.00 7.48 16.05
CA SER A 31 5.09 7.63 17.50
C SER A 31 5.16 9.09 17.95
N THR A 32 5.77 9.96 17.13
CA THR A 32 5.85 11.40 17.44
C THR A 32 4.49 12.09 17.29
N LEU A 33 3.69 11.70 16.30
CA LEU A 33 2.44 12.37 15.93
C LEU A 33 1.20 11.78 16.60
N GLU A 34 1.23 10.51 17.00
CA GLU A 34 0.10 9.86 17.66
C GLU A 34 -0.17 10.43 19.06
N ARG A 35 0.87 10.96 19.75
CA ARG A 35 0.77 11.71 21.02
C ARG A 35 0.01 10.95 22.11
N GLY A 36 0.23 9.64 22.23
CA GLY A 36 -0.45 8.75 23.18
C GLY A 36 -1.88 8.35 22.82
N ARG A 37 -2.40 8.71 21.64
CA ARG A 37 -3.74 8.32 21.18
C ARG A 37 -3.78 6.92 20.58
N GLY A 38 -2.65 6.41 20.08
CA GLY A 38 -2.55 5.14 19.36
C GLY A 38 -3.04 5.19 17.90
N PHE A 39 -3.38 6.38 17.39
CA PHE A 39 -3.78 6.61 16.00
C PHE A 39 -3.40 8.02 15.54
N LEU A 40 -3.39 8.23 14.23
CA LEU A 40 -3.23 9.54 13.57
C LEU A 40 -4.58 10.01 13.02
N SER A 41 -4.88 11.31 13.16
CA SER A 41 -5.95 11.93 12.35
C SER A 41 -5.48 12.12 10.91
N LEU A 42 -6.39 12.47 9.99
CA LEU A 42 -6.01 12.73 8.60
C LEU A 42 -4.98 13.88 8.49
N GLU A 43 -5.11 14.92 9.31
CA GLU A 43 -4.13 16.01 9.36
C GLU A 43 -2.74 15.51 9.81
N ASP A 44 -2.70 14.65 10.82
CA ASP A 44 -1.45 14.05 11.30
C ASP A 44 -0.84 13.12 10.24
N VAL A 45 -1.65 12.35 9.50
CA VAL A 45 -1.17 11.52 8.39
C VAL A 45 -0.59 12.38 7.28
N TYR A 46 -1.23 13.49 6.93
CA TYR A 46 -0.70 14.43 5.94
C TYR A 46 0.66 15.00 6.36
N GLU A 47 0.78 15.46 7.61
CA GLU A 47 2.06 15.92 8.17
C GLU A 47 3.12 14.79 8.17
N ALA A 48 2.72 13.58 8.53
CA ALA A 48 3.60 12.42 8.57
C ALA A 48 4.16 12.08 7.19
N LEU A 49 3.31 12.10 6.15
CA LEU A 49 3.72 11.86 4.77
C LEU A 49 4.74 12.91 4.30
N ILE A 50 4.53 14.19 4.61
CA ILE A 50 5.50 15.25 4.30
C ILE A 50 6.84 14.99 4.99
N LYS A 51 6.85 14.64 6.29
CA LYS A 51 8.08 14.29 7.03
C LYS A 51 8.81 13.08 6.45
N LEU A 52 8.05 12.15 5.86
CA LEU A 52 8.61 10.99 5.16
C LEU A 52 9.10 11.33 3.74
N GLY A 53 8.77 12.51 3.21
CA GLY A 53 9.19 12.99 1.90
C GLY A 53 8.17 12.69 0.81
N PHE A 54 6.91 12.47 1.16
CA PHE A 54 5.78 12.32 0.24
C PHE A 54 4.95 13.59 0.21
N SER A 55 4.68 14.11 -0.97
CA SER A 55 3.77 15.23 -1.20
C SER A 55 2.68 14.73 -2.14
N LEU A 56 1.47 14.59 -1.62
CA LEU A 56 0.29 14.23 -2.40
C LEU A 56 -0.61 15.45 -2.47
N ASP A 57 -1.26 15.66 -3.61
CA ASP A 57 -2.36 16.62 -3.69
C ASP A 57 -3.57 16.09 -2.90
N SER A 58 -4.47 17.01 -2.54
CA SER A 58 -5.61 16.73 -1.68
C SER A 58 -6.46 15.53 -2.17
N PRO A 59 -6.87 15.44 -3.46
CA PRO A 59 -7.60 14.28 -3.95
C PRO A 59 -6.86 12.95 -3.77
N ALA A 60 -5.59 12.85 -4.19
CA ALA A 60 -4.82 11.62 -4.05
C ALA A 60 -4.61 11.24 -2.57
N PHE A 61 -4.37 12.23 -1.71
CA PHE A 61 -4.22 12.01 -0.28
C PHE A 61 -5.47 11.36 0.34
N TYR A 62 -6.65 11.92 0.10
CA TYR A 62 -7.89 11.37 0.64
C TYR A 62 -8.22 9.99 0.07
N THR A 63 -8.04 9.78 -1.23
CA THR A 63 -8.25 8.46 -1.87
C THR A 63 -7.36 7.39 -1.24
N VAL A 64 -6.09 7.71 -0.96
CA VAL A 64 -5.18 6.78 -0.29
C VAL A 64 -5.64 6.52 1.13
N CYS A 65 -5.91 7.55 1.93
CA CYS A 65 -6.33 7.34 3.32
C CYS A 65 -7.61 6.50 3.43
N GLU A 66 -8.61 6.78 2.59
CA GLU A 66 -9.88 6.05 2.57
C GLU A 66 -9.71 4.57 2.18
N SER A 67 -8.76 4.28 1.29
CA SER A 67 -8.48 2.93 0.81
C SER A 67 -7.85 2.02 1.87
N PHE A 68 -7.24 2.59 2.91
CA PHE A 68 -6.56 1.86 3.97
C PHE A 68 -7.24 2.00 5.35
N ASP A 69 -8.13 3.00 5.54
CA ASP A 69 -8.95 3.11 6.74
C ASP A 69 -10.07 2.05 6.74
N LYS A 70 -9.75 0.89 7.31
CA LYS A 70 -10.69 -0.24 7.45
C LYS A 70 -11.87 0.10 8.35
N SER A 71 -11.66 1.02 9.29
CA SER A 71 -12.66 1.38 10.31
C SER A 71 -13.63 2.46 9.83
N LYS A 72 -13.28 3.20 8.77
CA LYS A 72 -14.01 4.35 8.23
C LYS A 72 -14.27 5.43 9.29
N LYS A 73 -13.32 5.60 10.22
CA LYS A 73 -13.40 6.57 11.32
C LYS A 73 -12.48 7.77 11.12
N GLY A 74 -11.67 7.79 10.06
CA GLY A 74 -10.60 8.78 9.89
C GLY A 74 -9.49 8.65 10.93
N MET A 75 -9.38 7.47 11.56
CA MET A 75 -8.40 7.16 12.61
C MET A 75 -7.44 6.10 12.08
N VAL A 76 -6.25 6.54 11.66
CA VAL A 76 -5.27 5.66 11.03
C VAL A 76 -4.34 5.09 12.10
N ARG A 77 -4.41 3.76 12.32
CA ARG A 77 -3.50 3.06 13.24
C ARG A 77 -2.17 2.73 12.57
N LEU A 78 -1.21 2.23 13.36
CA LEU A 78 0.14 1.95 12.87
C LEU A 78 0.17 0.97 11.69
N ASP A 79 -0.64 -0.08 11.70
CA ASP A 79 -0.70 -1.07 10.61
C ASP A 79 -1.21 -0.46 9.30
N GLU A 80 -2.23 0.39 9.40
CA GLU A 80 -2.81 1.14 8.27
C GLU A 80 -1.82 2.18 7.75
N PHE A 81 -1.15 2.91 8.65
CA PHE A 81 -0.14 3.90 8.28
C PHE A 81 1.09 3.30 7.59
N ILE A 82 1.60 2.17 8.09
CA ILE A 82 2.68 1.41 7.43
C ILE A 82 2.24 0.99 6.02
N SER A 83 1.02 0.49 5.88
CA SER A 83 0.47 0.06 4.59
C SER A 83 0.37 1.22 3.59
N ILE A 84 -0.10 2.39 4.03
CA ILE A 84 -0.11 3.63 3.24
C ILE A 84 1.31 3.99 2.79
N CYS A 85 2.29 4.00 3.71
CA CYS A 85 3.67 4.36 3.39
C CYS A 85 4.30 3.40 2.38
N ILE A 86 4.05 2.09 2.53
CA ILE A 86 4.52 1.08 1.59
C ILE A 86 3.91 1.29 0.20
N PHE A 87 2.61 1.56 0.16
CA PHE A 87 1.91 1.85 -1.08
C PHE A 87 2.49 3.06 -1.80
N VAL A 88 2.57 4.21 -1.12
CA VAL A 88 3.04 5.46 -1.71
C VAL A 88 4.49 5.34 -2.18
N GLN A 89 5.36 4.71 -1.39
CA GLN A 89 6.75 4.49 -1.79
C GLN A 89 6.86 3.59 -3.02
N SER A 90 6.05 2.53 -3.09
CA SER A 90 6.09 1.63 -4.23
C SER A 90 5.50 2.26 -5.49
N ALA A 91 4.42 3.04 -5.36
CA ALA A 91 3.84 3.82 -6.45
C ALA A 91 4.87 4.84 -6.99
N ARG A 92 5.63 5.50 -6.10
CA ARG A 92 6.75 6.37 -6.50
C ARG A 92 7.81 5.60 -7.31
N ASN A 93 8.22 4.41 -6.84
CA ASN A 93 9.23 3.62 -7.54
C ASN A 93 8.75 3.19 -8.94
N LEU A 94 7.48 2.79 -9.06
CA LEU A 94 6.85 2.47 -10.33
C LEU A 94 6.82 3.70 -11.23
N TYR A 95 6.32 4.83 -10.74
CA TYR A 95 6.27 6.10 -11.46
C TYR A 95 7.66 6.52 -11.97
N SER A 96 8.70 6.44 -11.12
CA SER A 96 10.08 6.76 -11.50
C SER A 96 10.67 5.84 -12.56
N SER A 97 10.14 4.62 -12.73
CA SER A 97 10.57 3.73 -13.81
C SER A 97 10.08 4.18 -15.18
N PHE A 98 9.01 4.99 -15.23
CA PHE A 98 8.48 5.57 -16.46
C PHE A 98 8.83 7.05 -16.64
N ASP A 99 8.98 7.84 -15.57
CA ASP A 99 9.45 9.24 -15.62
C ASP A 99 10.99 9.34 -15.65
N THR A 100 11.62 8.75 -16.68
CA THR A 100 13.09 8.71 -16.81
C THR A 100 13.72 10.09 -16.91
N THR A 101 12.98 11.06 -17.46
CA THR A 101 13.40 12.45 -17.65
C THR A 101 13.11 13.36 -16.46
N LYS A 102 12.46 12.85 -15.40
CA LYS A 102 12.05 13.62 -14.21
C LYS A 102 11.22 14.88 -14.53
N GLN A 103 10.33 14.77 -15.51
CA GLN A 103 9.47 15.88 -15.96
C GLN A 103 8.23 16.03 -15.07
N GLY A 104 7.96 15.07 -14.18
CA GLY A 104 6.76 15.07 -13.35
C GLY A 104 5.49 14.76 -14.13
N LYS A 105 5.61 14.22 -15.35
CA LYS A 105 4.52 13.71 -16.17
C LYS A 105 4.99 12.46 -16.91
N VAL A 106 4.12 11.46 -16.96
CA VAL A 106 4.36 10.20 -17.67
C VAL A 106 3.26 9.99 -18.70
N THR A 107 3.64 9.61 -19.91
CA THR A 107 2.71 9.16 -20.96
C THR A 107 2.83 7.65 -21.06
N LEU A 108 1.71 6.94 -20.88
CA LEU A 108 1.65 5.48 -20.94
C LEU A 108 0.81 5.04 -22.14
N ASP A 109 1.26 4.02 -22.85
CA ASP A 109 0.38 3.24 -23.73
C ASP A 109 -0.51 2.29 -22.92
N PHE A 110 -1.46 1.63 -23.58
CA PHE A 110 -2.41 0.74 -22.92
C PHE A 110 -1.73 -0.44 -22.19
N ASN A 111 -0.69 -1.05 -22.78
CA ASN A 111 0.00 -2.18 -22.17
C ASN A 111 0.79 -1.73 -20.93
N GLN A 112 1.47 -0.58 -21.04
CA GLN A 112 2.17 0.03 -19.91
C GLN A 112 1.22 0.38 -18.77
N PHE A 113 0.02 0.87 -19.10
CA PHE A 113 -1.03 1.11 -18.10
C PHE A 113 -1.45 -0.18 -17.40
N VAL A 114 -1.69 -1.27 -18.15
CA VAL A 114 -2.04 -2.59 -17.58
C VAL A 114 -0.96 -3.10 -16.63
N TYR A 115 0.32 -2.99 -17.00
CA TYR A 115 1.43 -3.36 -16.11
C TYR A 115 1.45 -2.54 -14.82
N CYS A 116 1.07 -1.27 -14.89
CA CYS A 116 0.98 -0.41 -13.71
C CYS A 116 -0.22 -0.77 -12.82
N SER A 117 -1.36 -1.17 -13.40
CA SER A 117 -2.57 -1.49 -12.64
C SER A 117 -2.49 -2.82 -11.88
N GLU A 118 -1.65 -3.76 -12.33
CA GLU A 118 -1.37 -5.01 -11.62
C GLU A 118 -0.51 -4.81 -10.36
N PHE A 119 -0.09 -3.58 -10.07
CA PHE A 119 0.59 -3.25 -8.82
C PHE A 119 -0.41 -3.26 -7.66
N GLN A 120 -0.69 -4.45 -7.09
CA GLN A 120 -1.69 -4.63 -6.03
C GLN A 120 -1.24 -4.15 -4.65
N PRO A 121 -1.96 -3.20 -4.02
CA PRO A 121 -2.10 -3.13 -2.58
C PRO A 121 -3.26 -4.05 -2.16
N PRO A 122 -3.11 -4.84 -1.10
CA PRO A 122 -4.09 -5.86 -0.71
C PRO A 122 -5.49 -5.33 -0.31
N CYS A 123 -5.71 -4.01 -0.23
CA CYS A 123 -6.96 -3.43 0.27
C CYS A 123 -7.80 -2.63 -0.75
N ILE A 124 -7.24 -2.17 -1.89
CA ILE A 124 -8.02 -1.36 -2.85
C ILE A 124 -8.99 -2.18 -3.73
N TYR A 125 -8.79 -3.49 -3.88
CA TYR A 125 -9.71 -4.31 -4.66
C TYR A 125 -11.09 -4.42 -4.02
N THR A 126 -11.18 -4.35 -2.69
CA THR A 126 -12.45 -4.38 -1.95
C THR A 126 -13.30 -3.12 -2.17
N THR A 127 -12.71 -1.92 -2.17
CA THR A 127 -13.44 -0.68 -2.35
C THR A 127 -13.87 -0.46 -3.81
N ALA A 128 -13.04 -0.83 -4.78
CA ALA A 128 -13.40 -0.71 -6.20
C ALA A 128 -14.51 -1.68 -6.64
N TYR A 129 -14.60 -2.87 -6.03
CA TYR A 129 -15.72 -3.78 -6.27
C TYR A 129 -17.04 -3.27 -5.67
N ILE A 130 -16.97 -2.58 -4.52
CA ILE A 130 -18.18 -2.08 -3.83
C ILE A 130 -18.75 -0.84 -4.55
N SER A 131 -17.91 0.04 -5.11
CA SER A 131 -18.39 1.23 -5.82
C SER A 131 -19.00 0.94 -7.20
N CYS A 132 -18.80 -0.26 -7.76
CA CYS A 132 -19.36 -0.66 -9.05
C CYS A 132 -20.73 -1.38 -8.95
N SER A 133 -21.44 -1.26 -7.81
CA SER A 133 -22.72 -1.95 -7.56
C SER A 133 -23.95 -1.05 -7.50
N SER A 134 -23.90 0.18 -8.00
CA SER A 134 -25.09 1.04 -8.08
C SER A 134 -25.11 1.93 -9.33
N GLU A 135 -25.19 1.33 -10.52
CA GLU A 135 -25.96 1.91 -11.63
C GLU A 135 -26.29 0.81 -12.66
N SER A 136 -27.58 0.57 -12.83
CA SER A 136 -28.29 -0.40 -13.68
C SER A 136 -27.69 -0.77 -15.06
N ARG A 137 -27.62 -2.08 -15.36
CA ARG A 137 -28.30 -2.72 -16.52
C ARG A 137 -28.27 -4.26 -16.45
N GLN A 138 -29.36 -4.88 -16.91
CA GLN A 138 -29.69 -6.30 -16.84
C GLN A 138 -28.63 -7.25 -17.43
N PRO A 139 -28.56 -8.52 -16.96
CA PRO A 139 -27.62 -9.51 -17.47
C PRO A 139 -28.09 -10.06 -18.83
N TYR A 140 -27.23 -9.97 -19.84
CA TYR A 140 -27.28 -10.85 -21.00
C TYR A 140 -26.36 -12.04 -20.73
N TYR A 141 -26.94 -13.18 -20.39
CA TYR A 141 -26.22 -14.44 -20.33
C TYR A 141 -25.90 -14.91 -21.75
N SER A 142 -24.61 -14.96 -22.12
CA SER A 142 -24.15 -15.83 -23.20
C SER A 142 -23.07 -16.75 -22.66
N SER A 143 -23.39 -18.03 -22.72
CA SER A 143 -22.63 -19.19 -22.28
C SER A 143 -21.30 -19.35 -23.03
N LYS A 144 -20.21 -19.66 -22.29
CA LYS A 144 -19.42 -20.90 -22.40
C LYS A 144 -17.99 -20.76 -21.81
N THR A 145 -17.74 -21.58 -20.79
CA THR A 145 -16.52 -22.40 -20.56
C THR A 145 -15.14 -21.73 -20.59
N ASP A 146 -14.47 -21.62 -19.43
CA ASP A 146 -13.36 -22.52 -19.08
C ASP A 146 -13.06 -22.37 -17.58
N GLU A 147 -13.33 -23.42 -16.81
CA GLU A 147 -12.79 -23.61 -15.47
C GLU A 147 -11.28 -23.83 -15.62
N ARG A 148 -10.44 -22.93 -15.10
CA ARG A 148 -9.11 -23.29 -14.58
C ARG A 148 -8.44 -22.09 -13.88
N PHE A 149 -7.76 -22.40 -12.79
CA PHE A 149 -7.03 -21.50 -11.87
C PHE A 149 -7.84 -20.79 -10.76
N TYR A 150 -8.58 -21.59 -9.99
CA TYR A 150 -8.65 -21.35 -8.54
C TYR A 150 -7.41 -21.98 -7.89
N HIS A 151 -6.43 -21.15 -7.49
CA HIS A 151 -5.48 -21.54 -6.45
C HIS A 151 -5.82 -20.76 -5.18
N PRO A 152 -6.21 -21.43 -4.08
CA PRO A 152 -6.38 -20.79 -2.80
C PRO A 152 -4.98 -20.60 -2.20
N CYS A 153 -4.32 -19.49 -2.51
CA CYS A 153 -3.16 -19.09 -1.72
C CYS A 153 -3.68 -18.60 -0.36
N SER A 154 -3.59 -19.53 0.59
CA SER A 154 -3.86 -19.34 2.01
C SER A 154 -3.17 -18.07 2.53
N LEU A 155 -3.92 -17.26 3.26
CA LEU A 155 -3.53 -16.01 3.94
C LEU A 155 -2.49 -16.22 5.08
N THR A 156 -1.72 -17.30 5.06
CA THR A 156 -0.88 -17.73 6.18
C THR A 156 0.61 -17.49 5.98
N CYS A 157 1.04 -16.87 4.87
CA CYS A 157 2.47 -16.76 4.55
C CYS A 157 2.96 -15.30 4.41
N ILE A 158 2.67 -14.42 5.39
CA ILE A 158 3.43 -13.15 5.58
C ILE A 158 3.88 -12.94 7.05
N PHE A 159 3.53 -13.83 7.98
CA PHE A 159 4.12 -13.81 9.34
C PHE A 159 4.42 -15.21 9.87
N PRO A 160 5.60 -15.79 9.59
CA PRO A 160 6.17 -16.80 10.47
C PRO A 160 7.01 -16.08 11.54
N HIS A 161 6.62 -16.26 12.81
CA HIS A 161 7.38 -15.94 14.02
C HIS A 161 7.70 -14.47 14.34
N ILE A 162 6.76 -13.83 15.04
CA ILE A 162 7.10 -13.11 16.27
C ILE A 162 6.16 -13.63 17.36
N SER A 163 6.49 -14.79 17.93
CA SER A 163 5.90 -15.26 19.18
C SER A 163 6.97 -15.19 20.26
N THR A 164 6.67 -14.39 21.28
CA THR A 164 7.07 -14.51 22.69
C THR A 164 8.55 -14.73 23.03
N ALA A 165 9.22 -13.65 23.46
CA ALA A 165 10.23 -13.70 24.52
C ALA A 165 10.34 -12.34 25.23
N ALA A 166 9.49 -12.13 26.24
CA ALA A 166 9.77 -11.19 27.32
C ALA A 166 9.02 -11.65 28.58
N ASN A 167 9.51 -12.76 29.16
CA ASN A 167 9.38 -13.01 30.58
C ASN A 167 10.14 -11.89 31.30
N CYS A 168 9.42 -10.99 31.96
CA CYS A 168 10.00 -10.13 33.00
C CYS A 168 9.39 -10.54 34.33
N ARG A 169 10.07 -11.46 35.04
CA ARG A 169 10.06 -11.52 36.50
C ARG A 169 11.12 -10.54 36.99
N ILE A 170 10.76 -9.62 37.87
CA ILE A 170 11.14 -9.52 39.29
C ILE A 170 10.11 -8.59 39.93
#